data_AF-W2S2I5-F1
#
_entry.id   AF-W2S2I5-F1
#
_cell.length_a   1.000
_cell.length_b   1.000
_cell.length_c   1.000
_cell.angle_alpha   90.00
_cell.angle_beta   90.00
_cell.angle_gamma   90.00
#
_symmetry.space_group_name_H-M   'P 1'
#
loop_
_entity.id
_entity.type
_entity.pdbx_description
1 polymer ?
#
loop_
_entity_poly.entity_id
_entity_poly.type
_entity_poly.pdbx_seq_one_letter_code
_entity_poly.pdbx_strand_id
1 'polypeptide(L)'
;MSQKKVFVVEHLDPELGPWSGLEYKTIAQESRAAGCDFILSSVPASLLASDELRDVGADAKMASVEDYFAARKDRICLLDPQASQELSPADASNFDVFLFGGILGDDPPRDRTSELRKKGFNGRRLGPKQMTTDTAVRVTRLVVLEQQKLDDISYVDFPELKLGEHESTEMPFRYVVDGSGKPIMPDGMIDLIKADADKGFDQLDFVDETEGLENMTVK
;
A
#
# COMPACT_ATOMS: atom_id res chain seq x y z
N MET A 1 6.20 25.16 17.24
CA MET A 1 5.57 24.68 15.98
C MET A 1 5.64 23.16 16.02
N SER A 2 4.53 22.45 15.79
CA SER A 2 4.55 20.98 15.68
C SER A 2 5.49 20.59 14.53
N GLN A 3 6.39 19.64 14.76
CA GLN A 3 7.30 19.16 13.72
C GLN A 3 6.49 18.39 12.69
N LYS A 4 6.63 18.79 11.41
CA LYS A 4 5.98 18.17 10.27
C LYS A 4 6.29 16.67 10.22
N LYS A 5 5.27 15.82 10.04
CA LYS A 5 5.44 14.37 9.92
C LYS A 5 5.86 13.98 8.51
N VAL A 6 6.68 12.95 8.43
CA VAL A 6 7.15 12.38 7.17
C VAL A 6 6.67 10.93 7.05
N PHE A 7 5.99 10.62 5.97
CA PHE A 7 5.63 9.25 5.60
C PHE A 7 6.64 8.76 4.56
N VAL A 8 7.22 7.59 4.78
CA VAL A 8 8.24 7.01 3.90
C VAL A 8 7.77 5.63 3.46
N VAL A 9 7.60 5.44 2.17
CA VAL A 9 7.44 4.09 1.60
C VAL A 9 8.79 3.67 1.03
N GLU A 10 9.27 2.51 1.44
CA GLU A 10 10.47 1.88 0.86
C GLU A 10 10.03 1.16 -0.42
N HIS A 11 10.42 1.64 -1.61
CA HIS A 11 10.10 0.98 -2.87
C HIS A 11 11.05 -0.21 -3.08
N LEU A 12 10.52 -1.43 -3.01
CA LEU A 12 11.31 -2.66 -3.01
C LEU A 12 11.19 -3.44 -4.33
N ASP A 13 10.70 -2.80 -5.39
CA ASP A 13 10.49 -3.40 -6.70
C ASP A 13 11.36 -2.70 -7.77
N PRO A 14 11.74 -3.42 -8.84
CA PRO A 14 12.49 -2.81 -9.95
C PRO A 14 11.62 -1.86 -10.79
N GLU A 15 10.30 -2.07 -10.78
CA GLU A 15 9.32 -1.36 -11.61
C GLU A 15 8.18 -0.82 -10.75
N LEU A 16 7.54 0.24 -11.25
CA LEU A 16 6.32 0.78 -10.65
C LEU A 16 5.09 0.16 -11.33
N GLY A 17 4.49 -0.85 -10.69
CA GLY A 17 3.23 -1.42 -11.15
C GLY A 17 2.07 -0.40 -11.08
N PRO A 18 1.03 -0.56 -11.91
CA PRO A 18 -0.09 0.39 -11.97
C PRO A 18 -0.81 0.53 -10.63
N TRP A 19 -1.00 -0.57 -9.90
CA TRP A 19 -1.58 -0.57 -8.55
C TRP A 19 -0.79 0.32 -7.59
N SER A 20 0.51 0.05 -7.45
CA SER A 20 1.41 0.82 -6.59
C SER A 20 1.49 2.30 -6.99
N GLY A 21 1.43 2.59 -8.29
CA GLY A 21 1.37 3.96 -8.80
C GLY A 21 0.15 4.72 -8.30
N LEU A 22 -1.04 4.10 -8.33
CA LEU A 22 -2.26 4.70 -7.80
C LEU A 22 -2.18 4.89 -6.27
N GLU A 23 -1.70 3.89 -5.53
CA GLU A 23 -1.49 4.01 -4.09
C GLU A 23 -0.57 5.18 -3.73
N TYR A 24 0.60 5.27 -4.37
CA TYR A 24 1.58 6.31 -4.07
C TYR A 24 1.06 7.69 -4.44
N LYS A 25 0.29 7.82 -5.53
CA LYS A 25 -0.33 9.08 -5.93
C LYS A 25 -1.34 9.54 -4.87
N THR A 26 -2.19 8.64 -4.39
CA THR A 26 -3.12 8.92 -3.29
C THR A 26 -2.38 9.31 -2.01
N ILE A 27 -1.33 8.57 -1.64
CA ILE A 27 -0.50 8.92 -0.47
C ILE A 27 0.10 10.32 -0.62
N ALA A 28 0.64 10.67 -1.78
CA ALA A 28 1.22 11.98 -2.05
C ALA A 28 0.18 13.10 -1.92
N GLN A 29 -1.00 12.91 -2.51
CA GLN A 29 -2.11 13.86 -2.46
C GLN A 29 -2.61 14.08 -1.03
N GLU A 30 -2.91 13.00 -0.31
CA GLU A 30 -3.43 13.09 1.05
C GLU A 30 -2.38 13.63 2.05
N SER A 31 -1.12 13.22 1.90
CA SER A 31 -0.03 13.74 2.74
C SER A 31 0.16 15.24 2.52
N ARG A 32 0.11 15.71 1.27
CA ARG A 32 0.17 17.14 0.94
C ARG A 32 -1.01 17.91 1.54
N ALA A 33 -2.23 17.39 1.41
CA ALA A 33 -3.43 18.01 1.98
C ALA A 33 -3.35 18.14 3.51
N ALA A 34 -2.75 17.16 4.18
CA ALA A 34 -2.54 17.19 5.63
C ALA A 34 -1.27 17.94 6.07
N GLY A 35 -0.57 18.61 5.15
CA GLY A 35 0.65 19.34 5.45
C GLY A 35 1.80 18.45 5.94
N CYS A 36 1.89 17.22 5.44
CA CYS A 36 2.95 16.25 5.70
C CYS A 36 3.86 16.06 4.47
N ASP A 37 5.03 15.47 4.68
CA ASP A 37 5.93 15.08 3.59
C ASP A 37 5.75 13.60 3.25
N PHE A 38 5.83 13.27 1.97
CA PHE A 38 5.84 11.89 1.50
C PHE A 38 7.11 11.64 0.68
N ILE A 39 7.88 10.63 1.10
CA ILE A 39 9.10 10.19 0.46
C ILE A 39 8.89 8.77 -0.05
N LEU A 40 9.25 8.55 -1.32
CA LEU A 40 9.45 7.21 -1.85
C LEU A 40 10.96 6.94 -1.86
N SER A 41 11.43 6.01 -1.05
CA SER A 41 12.87 5.74 -0.84
C SER A 41 13.31 4.44 -1.51
N SER A 42 14.62 4.25 -1.66
CA SER A 42 15.23 3.09 -2.33
C SER A 42 14.73 2.87 -3.77
N VAL A 43 14.33 3.95 -4.44
CA VAL A 43 13.85 3.91 -5.82
C VAL A 43 15.02 3.60 -6.77
N PRO A 44 14.91 2.61 -7.67
CA PRO A 44 15.92 2.36 -8.70
C PRO A 44 16.18 3.58 -9.58
N ALA A 45 17.43 3.76 -10.03
CA ALA A 45 17.82 4.89 -10.87
C ALA A 45 17.00 4.98 -12.18
N SER A 46 16.65 3.82 -12.76
CA SER A 46 15.80 3.72 -13.96
C SER A 46 14.41 4.30 -13.72
N LEU A 47 13.79 3.95 -12.59
CA LEU A 47 12.45 4.42 -12.22
C LEU A 47 12.47 5.89 -11.81
N LEU A 48 13.53 6.37 -11.15
CA LEU A 48 13.67 7.79 -10.79
C LEU A 48 13.68 8.71 -12.02
N ALA A 49 14.20 8.21 -13.15
CA ALA A 49 14.26 8.94 -14.41
C ALA A 49 12.96 8.88 -15.23
N SER A 50 11.99 8.05 -14.83
CA SER A 50 10.79 7.75 -15.58
C SER A 50 9.69 8.80 -15.38
N ASP A 51 8.80 8.94 -16.36
CA ASP A 51 7.68 9.89 -16.27
C ASP A 51 6.57 9.38 -15.33
N GLU A 52 6.41 8.05 -15.23
CA GLU A 52 5.45 7.39 -14.34
C GLU A 52 5.64 7.82 -12.89
N LEU A 53 6.88 7.93 -12.42
CA LEU A 53 7.17 8.36 -11.06
C LEU A 53 6.96 9.87 -10.85
N ARG A 54 7.20 10.69 -11.88
CA ARG A 54 6.96 12.14 -11.81
C ARG A 54 5.48 12.43 -11.56
N ASP A 55 4.60 11.67 -12.19
CA ASP A 55 3.14 11.82 -12.06
C ASP A 55 2.57 11.39 -10.70
N VAL A 56 3.32 10.58 -9.94
CA VAL A 56 2.97 10.20 -8.56
C VAL A 56 3.02 11.41 -7.62
N GLY A 57 3.96 12.33 -7.84
CA GLY A 57 4.12 13.54 -7.01
C GLY A 57 4.74 13.29 -5.63
N ALA A 58 5.49 12.19 -5.47
CA ALA A 58 6.30 11.88 -4.29
C ALA A 58 7.69 12.54 -4.36
N ASP A 59 8.31 12.81 -3.20
CA ASP A 59 9.75 13.12 -3.14
C ASP A 59 10.54 11.81 -3.23
N ALA A 60 10.81 11.36 -4.46
CA ALA A 60 11.48 10.11 -4.72
C ALA A 60 13.00 10.20 -4.54
N LYS A 61 13.59 9.18 -3.89
CA LYS A 61 15.01 9.12 -3.56
C LYS A 61 15.57 7.73 -3.82
N MET A 62 16.78 7.69 -4.37
CA MET A 62 17.55 6.43 -4.50
C MET A 62 18.10 5.94 -3.16
N ALA A 63 18.39 6.86 -2.24
CA ALA A 63 18.94 6.52 -0.94
C ALA A 63 17.88 5.82 -0.07
N SER A 64 18.34 4.93 0.81
CA SER A 64 17.47 4.25 1.76
C SER A 64 17.04 5.19 2.89
N VAL A 65 15.98 4.80 3.61
CA VAL A 65 15.54 5.53 4.82
C VAL A 65 16.64 5.66 5.87
N GLU A 66 17.55 4.68 5.98
CA GLU A 66 18.65 4.72 6.95
C GLU A 66 19.67 5.80 6.60
N ASP A 67 19.95 6.00 5.31
CA ASP A 67 20.89 7.02 4.87
C ASP A 67 20.30 8.43 5.09
N TYR A 68 19.02 8.60 4.74
CA TYR A 68 18.36 9.90 4.78
C TYR A 68 18.02 10.36 6.21
N PHE A 69 17.76 9.43 7.11
CA PHE A 69 17.38 9.71 8.50
C PHE A 69 18.36 9.15 9.55
N ALA A 70 19.61 8.86 9.17
CA ALA A 70 20.63 8.26 10.04
C ALA A 70 20.73 8.92 11.42
N ALA A 71 20.74 10.26 11.46
CA ALA A 71 20.88 11.05 12.69
C ALA A 71 19.64 11.03 13.60
N ARG A 72 18.51 10.47 13.15
CA ARG A 72 17.22 10.47 13.85
C ARG A 72 16.56 9.09 13.85
N LYS A 73 17.37 8.02 13.83
CA LYS A 73 16.89 6.62 13.76
C LYS A 73 15.86 6.30 14.85
N ASP A 74 16.04 6.78 16.07
CA ASP A 74 15.12 6.57 17.19
C ASP A 74 13.75 7.26 17.02
N ARG A 75 13.65 8.23 16.10
CA ARG A 75 12.43 8.96 15.75
C ARG A 75 11.70 8.33 14.55
N ILE A 76 12.16 7.19 14.06
CA ILE A 76 11.55 6.43 12.98
C ILE A 76 10.70 5.29 13.56
N CYS A 77 9.42 5.29 13.21
CA CYS A 77 8.50 4.20 13.48
C CYS A 77 8.39 3.32 12.24
N LEU A 78 8.69 2.03 12.36
CA LEU A 78 8.41 1.04 11.33
C LEU A 78 7.00 0.51 11.53
N LEU A 79 6.14 0.63 10.51
CA LEU A 79 4.84 0.00 10.50
C LEU A 79 5.00 -1.45 10.06
N ASP A 80 4.75 -2.37 10.99
CA ASP A 80 5.01 -3.80 10.84
C ASP A 80 3.84 -4.62 11.40
N PRO A 81 3.17 -5.44 10.57
CA PRO A 81 2.11 -6.33 11.04
C PRO A 81 2.52 -7.26 12.19
N GLN A 82 3.82 -7.57 12.30
CA GLN A 82 4.37 -8.45 13.34
C GLN A 82 4.82 -7.71 14.62
N ALA A 83 4.70 -6.37 14.68
CA ALA A 83 5.07 -5.64 15.88
C ALA A 83 4.15 -5.98 17.06
N SER A 84 4.72 -6.05 18.26
CA SER A 84 3.97 -6.39 19.49
C SER A 84 3.14 -5.23 20.05
N GLN A 85 3.45 -3.99 19.64
CA GLN A 85 2.76 -2.77 20.10
C GLN A 85 1.95 -2.18 18.96
N GLU A 86 0.74 -1.72 19.27
CA GLU A 86 -0.10 -0.98 18.34
C GLU A 86 0.29 0.48 18.28
N LEU A 87 0.16 1.08 17.09
CA LEU A 87 0.30 2.52 16.92
C LEU A 87 -0.78 3.22 17.76
N SER A 88 -0.39 4.25 18.49
CA SER A 88 -1.30 5.03 19.33
C SER A 88 -1.13 6.54 19.11
N PRO A 89 -2.12 7.37 19.50
CA PRO A 89 -1.98 8.82 19.44
C PRO A 89 -0.73 9.37 20.15
N ALA A 90 -0.28 8.73 21.23
CA ALA A 90 0.92 9.10 21.96
C ALA A 90 2.21 8.97 21.12
N ASP A 91 2.20 8.13 20.08
CA ASP A 91 3.34 7.97 19.18
C ASP A 91 3.57 9.22 18.30
N ALA A 92 2.60 10.14 18.22
CA ALA A 92 2.77 11.43 17.59
C ALA A 92 3.87 12.29 18.25
N SER A 93 4.14 12.12 19.56
CA SER A 93 5.27 12.78 20.21
C SER A 93 6.57 11.98 20.11
N ASN A 94 6.49 10.67 19.87
CA ASN A 94 7.64 9.75 19.88
C ASN A 94 8.36 9.68 18.53
N PHE A 95 7.64 9.86 17.43
CA PHE A 95 8.20 9.68 16.09
C PHE A 95 7.87 10.85 15.17
N ASP A 96 8.79 11.12 14.25
CA ASP A 96 8.64 12.15 13.21
C ASP A 96 8.53 11.53 11.82
N VAL A 97 9.02 10.28 11.68
CA VAL A 97 9.08 9.53 10.44
C VAL A 97 8.34 8.21 10.63
N PHE A 98 7.43 7.91 9.71
CA PHE A 98 6.67 6.66 9.67
C PHE A 98 7.04 5.90 8.40
N LEU A 99 7.67 4.75 8.57
CA LEU A 99 8.25 3.93 7.52
C LEU A 99 7.36 2.73 7.23
N PHE A 100 7.07 2.52 5.95
CA PHE A 100 6.28 1.41 5.43
C PHE A 100 7.16 0.58 4.50
N GLY A 101 7.28 -0.72 4.76
CA GLY A 101 7.89 -1.65 3.82
C GLY A 101 6.98 -1.76 2.59
N GLY A 102 7.51 -1.44 1.41
CA GLY A 102 6.73 -1.47 0.17
C GLY A 102 6.02 -2.80 -0.07
N ILE A 103 4.80 -2.67 -0.56
CA ILE A 103 3.81 -3.71 -0.91
C ILE A 103 3.21 -4.41 0.31
N LEU A 104 2.45 -3.63 1.06
CA LEU A 104 1.32 -4.14 1.84
C LEU A 104 0.17 -4.36 0.85
N GLY A 105 0.18 -5.47 0.10
CA GLY A 105 -0.84 -5.67 -0.95
C GLY A 105 -0.78 -7.01 -1.69
N ASP A 106 0.22 -7.85 -1.44
CA ASP A 106 0.20 -9.23 -1.91
C ASP A 106 -0.74 -10.05 -1.01
N ASP A 107 -1.54 -10.94 -1.61
CA ASP A 107 -2.23 -12.03 -0.93
C ASP A 107 -1.82 -13.38 -1.58
N PRO A 108 -1.11 -14.26 -0.85
CA PRO A 108 -0.67 -14.12 0.54
C PRO A 108 0.39 -13.01 0.71
N PRO A 109 0.46 -12.37 1.90
CA PRO A 109 1.42 -11.32 2.18
C PRO A 109 2.86 -11.79 1.94
N ARG A 110 3.60 -11.06 1.10
CA ARG A 110 5.05 -11.19 1.06
C ARG A 110 5.64 -10.39 2.21
N ASP A 111 6.42 -11.04 3.07
CA ASP A 111 7.06 -10.39 4.22
C ASP A 111 8.25 -9.49 3.80
N ARG A 112 7.97 -8.43 3.05
CA ARG A 112 8.97 -7.46 2.56
C ARG A 112 9.48 -6.55 3.69
N THR A 113 8.69 -6.39 4.76
CA THR A 113 9.09 -5.68 5.98
C THR A 113 10.17 -6.41 6.77
N SER A 114 10.41 -7.71 6.50
CA SER A 114 11.42 -8.51 7.20
C SER A 114 12.85 -7.95 7.14
N GLU A 115 13.26 -7.37 6.00
CA GLU A 115 14.57 -6.74 5.90
C GLU A 115 14.64 -5.43 6.69
N LEU A 116 13.52 -4.70 6.79
CA LEU A 116 13.43 -3.49 7.60
C LEU A 116 13.43 -3.79 9.10
N ARG A 117 12.85 -4.91 9.53
CA ARG A 117 12.86 -5.35 10.94
C ARG A 117 14.27 -5.54 11.48
N LYS A 118 15.18 -6.08 10.67
CA LYS A 118 16.58 -6.33 11.07
C LYS A 118 17.36 -5.04 11.33
N LYS A 119 16.83 -3.88 10.90
CA LYS A 119 17.47 -2.57 11.03
C LYS A 119 17.28 -1.94 12.41
N GLY A 120 16.47 -2.51 13.30
CA GLY A 120 16.34 -2.03 14.68
C GLY A 120 15.52 -0.76 14.84
N PHE A 121 14.55 -0.51 13.95
CA PHE A 121 13.56 0.54 14.13
C PHE A 121 12.53 0.18 15.21
N ASN A 122 11.89 1.20 15.79
CA ASN A 122 10.77 0.96 16.70
C ASN A 122 9.54 0.53 15.89
N GLY A 123 9.06 -0.69 16.15
CA GLY A 123 7.91 -1.26 15.44
C GLY A 123 6.56 -0.85 16.05
N ARG A 124 5.57 -0.58 15.19
CA ARG A 124 4.15 -0.50 15.54
C ARG A 124 3.30 -1.26 14.53
N ARG A 125 2.25 -1.93 14.99
CA ARG A 125 1.24 -2.53 14.11
C ARG A 125 0.00 -1.64 14.01
N LEU A 126 -0.76 -1.76 12.92
CA LEU A 126 -2.00 -1.00 12.66
C LEU A 126 -3.26 -1.83 12.92
N GLY A 127 -3.14 -2.82 13.81
CA GLY A 127 -4.18 -3.82 14.07
C GLY A 127 -3.89 -5.17 13.41
N PRO A 128 -4.84 -6.12 13.50
CA PRO A 128 -4.61 -7.52 13.14
C PRO A 128 -4.88 -7.86 11.67
N LYS A 129 -5.45 -6.94 10.90
CA LYS A 129 -5.82 -7.15 9.49
C LYS A 129 -4.85 -6.40 8.58
N GLN A 130 -4.49 -7.02 7.47
CA GLN A 130 -3.67 -6.39 6.45
C GLN A 130 -4.44 -5.23 5.79
N MET A 131 -3.72 -4.16 5.48
CA MET A 131 -4.23 -2.99 4.79
C MET A 131 -3.41 -2.81 3.51
N THR A 132 -4.00 -2.17 2.50
CA THR A 132 -3.23 -1.63 1.37
C THR A 132 -2.23 -0.58 1.85
N THR A 133 -1.18 -0.28 1.08
CA THR A 133 -0.16 0.69 1.50
C THR A 133 -0.78 2.07 1.76
N ASP A 134 -1.66 2.53 0.87
CA ASP A 134 -2.36 3.81 1.01
C ASP A 134 -3.25 3.84 2.25
N THR A 135 -3.96 2.75 2.54
CA THR A 135 -4.80 2.63 3.73
C THR A 135 -3.94 2.64 5.00
N ALA A 136 -2.81 1.93 5.02
CA ALA A 136 -1.90 1.93 6.17
C ALA A 136 -1.35 3.34 6.45
N VAL A 137 -0.99 4.10 5.42
CA VAL A 137 -0.56 5.49 5.56
C VAL A 137 -1.71 6.37 6.03
N ARG A 138 -2.91 6.21 5.48
CA ARG A 138 -4.13 6.93 5.89
C ARG A 138 -4.45 6.70 7.36
N VAL A 139 -4.46 5.45 7.81
CA VAL A 139 -4.69 5.09 9.22
C VAL A 139 -3.61 5.70 10.12
N THR A 140 -2.33 5.57 9.73
CA THR A 140 -1.24 6.18 10.50
C THR A 140 -1.44 7.68 10.66
N ARG A 141 -1.86 8.37 9.60
CA ARG A 141 -2.17 9.80 9.60
C ARG A 141 -3.33 10.16 10.53
N LEU A 142 -4.44 9.42 10.47
CA LEU A 142 -5.59 9.58 11.38
C LEU A 142 -5.15 9.45 12.84
N VAL A 143 -4.30 8.48 13.15
CA VAL A 143 -3.82 8.26 14.52
C VAL A 143 -2.89 9.38 14.99
N VAL A 144 -1.89 9.76 14.18
CA VAL A 144 -0.82 10.64 14.66
C VAL A 144 -1.13 12.14 14.49
N LEU A 145 -1.97 12.50 13.52
CA LEU A 145 -2.35 13.90 13.30
C LEU A 145 -3.71 14.23 13.92
N GLU A 146 -4.69 13.34 13.76
CA GLU A 146 -6.07 13.56 14.23
C GLU A 146 -6.33 12.96 15.61
N GLN A 147 -5.32 12.28 16.19
CA GLN A 147 -5.34 11.71 17.53
C GLN A 147 -6.47 10.67 17.73
N GLN A 148 -6.90 10.02 16.64
CA GLN A 148 -7.86 8.92 16.69
C GLN A 148 -7.19 7.63 17.17
N LYS A 149 -7.87 6.82 17.99
CA LYS A 149 -7.38 5.48 18.30
C LYS A 149 -7.70 4.55 17.14
N LEU A 150 -6.92 3.48 16.97
CA LEU A 150 -7.16 2.48 15.94
C LEU A 150 -8.60 1.93 16.00
N ASP A 151 -9.10 1.62 17.19
CA ASP A 151 -10.45 1.08 17.38
C ASP A 151 -11.58 2.08 17.11
N ASP A 152 -11.27 3.39 17.06
CA ASP A 152 -12.25 4.45 16.80
C ASP A 152 -12.38 4.76 15.28
N ILE A 153 -11.50 4.21 14.44
CA ILE A 153 -11.54 4.41 12.99
C ILE A 153 -12.57 3.47 12.37
N SER A 154 -13.45 4.01 11.53
CA SER A 154 -14.43 3.20 10.80
C SER A 154 -13.76 2.41 9.67
N TYR A 155 -13.93 1.08 9.71
CA TYR A 155 -13.36 0.16 8.72
C TYR A 155 -14.42 -0.70 8.02
N VAL A 156 -14.05 -1.19 6.85
CA VAL A 156 -14.64 -2.38 6.23
C VAL A 156 -13.54 -3.42 6.02
N ASP A 157 -13.80 -4.64 6.46
CA ASP A 157 -12.91 -5.78 6.26
C ASP A 157 -13.41 -6.56 5.06
N PHE A 158 -12.50 -6.85 4.14
CA PHE A 158 -12.76 -7.69 2.98
C PHE A 158 -13.96 -7.24 2.13
N PRO A 159 -13.99 -5.98 1.65
CA PRO A 159 -15.14 -5.48 0.90
C PRO A 159 -15.28 -6.21 -0.43
N GLU A 160 -16.51 -6.58 -0.76
CA GLU A 160 -16.88 -7.04 -2.08
C GLU A 160 -17.12 -5.85 -3.03
N LEU A 161 -16.36 -5.78 -4.12
CA LEU A 161 -16.51 -4.78 -5.16
C LEU A 161 -17.35 -5.35 -6.29
N LYS A 162 -18.46 -4.67 -6.61
CA LYS A 162 -19.28 -4.99 -7.80
C LYS A 162 -18.64 -4.38 -9.04
N LEU A 163 -18.12 -5.24 -9.92
CA LEU A 163 -17.43 -4.86 -11.14
C LEU A 163 -18.38 -4.74 -12.35
N GLY A 164 -19.49 -5.50 -12.33
CA GLY A 164 -20.57 -5.47 -13.31
C GLY A 164 -21.90 -5.96 -12.74
N GLU A 165 -22.86 -6.31 -13.61
CA GLU A 165 -24.17 -6.85 -13.17
C GLU A 165 -24.07 -8.24 -12.52
N HIS A 166 -23.09 -9.03 -12.96
CA HIS A 166 -22.88 -10.42 -12.51
C HIS A 166 -21.48 -10.68 -11.98
N GLU A 167 -20.66 -9.64 -11.86
CA GLU A 167 -19.26 -9.76 -11.51
C GLU A 167 -18.95 -9.00 -10.22
N SER A 168 -18.31 -9.70 -9.29
CA SER A 168 -17.79 -9.11 -8.07
C SER A 168 -16.47 -9.76 -7.66
N THR A 169 -15.64 -8.97 -6.99
CA THR A 169 -14.35 -9.40 -6.45
C THR A 169 -14.26 -9.00 -4.99
N GLU A 170 -13.91 -9.94 -4.11
CA GLU A 170 -13.60 -9.66 -2.72
C GLU A 170 -12.16 -9.16 -2.60
N MET A 171 -11.98 -8.00 -1.96
CA MET A 171 -10.64 -7.45 -1.74
C MET A 171 -10.07 -7.99 -0.43
N PRO A 172 -8.93 -8.72 -0.40
CA PRO A 172 -8.43 -9.37 0.81
C PRO A 172 -7.77 -8.42 1.83
N PHE A 173 -8.26 -7.17 1.96
CA PHE A 173 -7.69 -6.14 2.83
C PHE A 173 -8.76 -5.42 3.67
N ARG A 174 -8.30 -4.81 4.76
CA ARG A 174 -9.05 -3.81 5.53
C ARG A 174 -8.90 -2.43 4.89
N TYR A 175 -10.01 -1.71 4.76
CA TYR A 175 -10.06 -0.33 4.26
C TYR A 175 -10.72 0.59 5.27
N VAL A 176 -10.28 1.86 5.32
CA VAL A 176 -11.03 2.93 5.99
C VAL A 176 -12.26 3.24 5.15
N VAL A 177 -13.41 3.49 5.79
CA VAL A 177 -14.65 3.90 5.08
C VAL A 177 -14.86 5.41 5.11
N ASP A 178 -15.49 5.93 4.06
CA ASP A 178 -15.93 7.32 3.99
C ASP A 178 -17.22 7.56 4.79
N GLY A 179 -17.73 8.80 4.80
CA GLY A 179 -18.99 9.16 5.47
C GLY A 179 -20.24 8.47 4.90
N SER A 180 -20.14 7.78 3.76
CA SER A 180 -21.20 6.96 3.17
C SER A 180 -21.07 5.47 3.48
N GLY A 181 -20.02 5.07 4.20
CA GLY A 181 -19.72 3.68 4.54
C GLY A 181 -19.02 2.90 3.42
N LYS A 182 -18.54 3.56 2.36
CA LYS A 182 -17.82 2.91 1.27
C LYS A 182 -16.31 2.88 1.54
N PRO A 183 -15.58 1.83 1.13
CA PRO A 183 -14.13 1.78 1.26
C PRO A 183 -13.48 2.93 0.48
N ILE A 184 -12.55 3.63 1.11
CA ILE A 184 -11.73 4.65 0.45
C ILE A 184 -10.61 3.94 -0.31
N MET A 185 -10.63 4.07 -1.64
CA MET A 185 -9.64 3.49 -2.54
C MET A 185 -8.98 4.59 -3.38
N PRO A 186 -7.76 4.37 -3.90
CA PRO A 186 -7.15 5.29 -4.85
C PRO A 186 -8.04 5.56 -6.07
N ASP A 187 -7.99 6.80 -6.59
CA ASP A 187 -8.67 7.15 -7.83
C ASP A 187 -8.20 6.25 -8.97
N GLY A 188 -9.14 5.65 -9.71
CA GLY A 188 -8.86 4.70 -10.79
C GLY A 188 -8.59 3.26 -10.33
N MET A 189 -8.55 2.98 -9.02
CA MET A 189 -8.29 1.61 -8.52
C MET A 189 -9.39 0.62 -8.91
N ILE A 190 -10.65 1.05 -8.83
CA ILE A 190 -11.78 0.20 -9.24
C ILE A 190 -11.70 -0.13 -10.73
N ASP A 191 -11.35 0.84 -11.57
CA ASP A 191 -11.22 0.63 -13.02
C ASP A 191 -10.04 -0.29 -13.35
N LEU A 192 -8.94 -0.18 -12.61
CA LEU A 192 -7.80 -1.10 -12.72
C LEU A 192 -8.20 -2.54 -12.36
N ILE A 193 -8.96 -2.72 -11.27
CA ILE A 193 -9.45 -4.04 -10.84
C ILE A 193 -10.38 -4.65 -11.90
N LYS A 194 -11.29 -3.85 -12.47
CA LYS A 194 -12.16 -4.29 -13.58
C LYS A 194 -11.34 -4.77 -14.78
N ALA A 195 -10.38 -3.95 -15.21
CA ALA A 195 -9.55 -4.26 -16.37
C ALA A 195 -8.69 -5.52 -16.17
N ASP A 196 -8.28 -5.84 -14.94
CA ASP A 196 -7.56 -7.08 -14.65
C ASP A 196 -8.47 -8.30 -14.55
N ALA A 197 -9.70 -8.13 -14.07
CA ALA A 197 -10.70 -9.18 -14.06
C ALA A 197 -11.08 -9.60 -15.50
N ASP A 198 -11.34 -8.62 -16.39
CA ASP A 198 -11.63 -8.84 -17.81
C ASP A 198 -10.53 -9.64 -18.52
N LYS A 199 -9.24 -9.33 -18.27
CA LYS A 199 -8.10 -10.07 -18.86
C LYS A 199 -8.02 -11.53 -18.42
N GLY A 200 -8.46 -11.82 -17.19
CA GLY A 200 -8.51 -13.18 -16.67
C GLY A 200 -9.50 -14.05 -17.43
N PHE A 201 -10.59 -13.45 -17.93
CA PHE A 201 -11.58 -14.13 -18.77
C PHE A 201 -11.09 -14.31 -20.21
N ASP A 202 -10.49 -13.28 -20.82
CA ASP A 202 -9.96 -13.40 -22.19
C ASP A 202 -8.93 -14.53 -22.31
N GLN A 203 -8.09 -14.77 -21.30
CA GLN A 203 -7.13 -15.88 -21.32
C GLN A 203 -7.78 -17.26 -21.21
N LEU A 204 -8.97 -17.39 -20.62
CA LEU A 204 -9.71 -18.65 -20.53
C LEU A 204 -10.42 -18.97 -21.84
N ASP A 205 -10.86 -17.95 -22.58
CA ASP A 205 -11.57 -18.12 -23.87
C ASP A 205 -10.66 -18.57 -25.03
N PHE A 206 -9.34 -18.45 -24.89
CA PHE A 206 -8.38 -18.95 -25.91
C PHE A 206 -7.91 -20.40 -25.69
N VAL A 207 -8.38 -21.10 -24.65
CA VAL A 207 -7.92 -22.47 -24.34
C VAL A 207 -8.86 -23.56 -24.91
N ASP A 208 -9.95 -23.21 -25.58
CA ASP A 208 -10.98 -24.18 -26.01
C ASP A 208 -11.13 -24.39 -27.54
N GLU A 209 -10.08 -24.15 -28.35
CA GLU A 209 -10.16 -24.42 -29.80
C GLU A 209 -9.06 -25.33 -30.38
N THR A 210 -8.13 -25.88 -29.60
CA THR A 210 -7.07 -26.75 -30.16
C THR A 210 -6.75 -28.00 -29.36
N GLU A 211 -7.74 -28.78 -28.90
CA GLU A 211 -7.48 -30.18 -28.57
C GLU A 211 -8.72 -31.07 -28.73
N GLY A 212 -9.16 -31.21 -29.99
CA GLY A 212 -10.30 -32.05 -30.38
C GLY A 212 -10.06 -32.79 -31.70
N LEU A 213 -8.93 -33.50 -31.84
CA LEU A 213 -8.77 -34.52 -32.88
C LEU A 213 -8.65 -35.90 -32.25
N GLU A 214 -9.84 -36.46 -32.11
CA GLU A 214 -10.25 -37.83 -31.84
C GLU A 214 -9.23 -38.95 -32.07
N ASN A 215 -9.14 -39.77 -31.03
CA ASN A 215 -8.70 -41.15 -31.03
C ASN A 215 -9.28 -41.96 -32.21
N MET A 216 -8.47 -42.26 -33.23
CA MET A 216 -8.73 -43.37 -34.15
C MET A 216 -7.97 -44.61 -33.69
N THR A 217 -8.71 -45.48 -33.00
CA THR A 217 -8.32 -46.87 -32.75
C THR A 217 -8.51 -47.68 -34.03
N VAL A 218 -7.48 -48.34 -34.55
CA VAL A 218 -7.67 -49.56 -35.36
C VAL A 218 -6.50 -50.52 -35.10
N LYS A 219 -6.86 -51.77 -34.81
CA LYS A 219 -5.98 -52.94 -34.74
C LYS A 219 -5.40 -53.33 -36.09
#